data_AF-A0A2D6L5C2-F1
#
_entry.id   AF-A0A2D6L5C2-F1
#
_cell.length_a   1.000
_cell.length_b   1.000
_cell.length_c   1.000
_cell.angle_alpha   90.00
_cell.angle_beta   90.00
_cell.angle_gamma   90.00
#
_symmetry.space_group_name_H-M   'P 1'
#
loop_
_entity.id
_entity.type
_entity.pdbx_description
1 polymer ?
#
loop_
_entity_poly.entity_id
_entity_poly.type
_entity_poly.pdbx_seq_one_letter_code
_entity_poly.pdbx_strand_id
1 'polypeptide(L)'
;MDNFENNPAPVQSRSRVVRISFIYFGVILVVSLLGFGLYALFFSPDEDQQKPSKVSGVSTYVIPEFDQKEGDKDASVEALKDMQEGWVKLGDRDGDGLSDQEELELGTDPDLQDSDGDMLADGQEIAKGTDPLHSDTDGDGISDWNDKDNGVIIE
;
A
#
# COMPACT_ATOMS: atom_id res chain seq x y z
N MET A 1 -80.53 17.97 8.83
CA MET A 1 -79.90 17.05 9.81
C MET A 1 -79.39 15.92 8.96
N ASP A 2 -78.13 16.00 8.56
CA ASP A 2 -77.62 15.18 7.47
C ASP A 2 -76.71 14.13 8.11
N ASN A 3 -77.20 12.90 8.11
CA ASN A 3 -76.54 11.74 8.71
C ASN A 3 -75.27 11.43 7.92
N PHE A 4 -74.10 11.68 8.52
CA PHE A 4 -72.82 11.19 8.03
C PHE A 4 -72.76 9.67 8.24
N GLU A 5 -73.06 8.96 7.17
CA GLU A 5 -72.97 7.51 7.06
C GLU A 5 -71.49 7.10 7.17
N ASN A 6 -71.13 6.51 8.31
CA ASN A 6 -69.81 5.97 8.59
C ASN A 6 -69.51 4.79 7.66
N ASN A 7 -68.83 5.05 6.55
CA ASN A 7 -68.27 4.00 5.69
C ASN A 7 -66.85 3.63 6.20
N PRO A 8 -66.60 2.43 6.75
CA PRO A 8 -65.26 2.06 7.16
C PRO A 8 -64.35 1.87 5.94
N ALA A 9 -63.17 2.49 5.99
CA ALA A 9 -62.17 2.44 4.93
C ALA A 9 -61.72 0.99 4.61
N PRO A 10 -61.35 0.70 3.35
CA PRO A 10 -60.98 -0.65 2.93
C PRO A 10 -59.70 -1.13 3.62
N VAL A 11 -59.80 -2.27 4.32
CA VAL A 11 -58.66 -2.94 4.95
C VAL A 11 -57.75 -3.53 3.87
N GLN A 12 -56.66 -2.84 3.55
CA GLN A 12 -55.66 -3.34 2.60
C GLN A 12 -54.91 -4.53 3.20
N SER A 13 -54.90 -5.66 2.49
CA SER A 13 -54.34 -6.93 2.96
C SER A 13 -52.83 -6.83 3.18
N ARG A 14 -52.40 -6.70 4.45
CA ARG A 14 -50.99 -6.65 4.89
C ARG A 14 -50.14 -7.88 4.49
N SER A 15 -50.74 -8.96 3.98
CA SER A 15 -50.05 -10.23 3.74
C SER A 15 -49.24 -10.31 2.44
N ARG A 16 -49.53 -9.48 1.42
CA ARG A 16 -48.82 -9.52 0.13
C ARG A 16 -47.45 -8.85 0.17
N VAL A 17 -47.34 -7.74 0.90
CA VAL A 17 -46.08 -6.98 1.03
C VAL A 17 -45.01 -7.79 1.75
N VAL A 18 -45.38 -8.49 2.83
CA VAL A 18 -44.44 -9.30 3.63
C VAL A 18 -43.84 -10.45 2.82
N ARG A 19 -44.64 -11.14 1.99
CA ARG A 19 -44.17 -12.27 1.17
C ARG A 19 -43.20 -11.84 0.07
N ILE A 20 -43.44 -10.68 -0.52
CA ILE A 20 -42.57 -10.10 -1.56
C ILE A 20 -41.21 -9.74 -0.95
N SER A 21 -41.19 -9.16 0.26
CA SER A 21 -39.95 -8.83 0.98
C SER A 21 -39.06 -10.06 1.27
N PHE A 22 -39.65 -11.20 1.62
CA PHE A 22 -38.88 -12.44 1.84
C PHE A 22 -38.22 -12.98 0.56
N ILE A 23 -38.87 -12.83 -0.59
CA ILE A 23 -38.31 -13.25 -1.88
C ILE A 23 -37.11 -12.38 -2.23
N TYR A 24 -37.22 -11.05 -2.08
CA TYR A 24 -36.10 -10.15 -2.33
C TYR A 24 -34.89 -10.43 -1.43
N PHE A 25 -35.12 -10.65 -0.14
CA PHE A 25 -34.03 -10.99 0.79
C PHE A 25 -33.34 -12.30 0.39
N GLY A 26 -34.11 -13.31 -0.01
CA GLY A 26 -33.55 -14.59 -0.50
C GLY A 26 -32.73 -14.44 -1.77
N VAL A 27 -33.20 -13.67 -2.76
CA VAL A 27 -32.46 -13.46 -4.02
C VAL A 27 -31.17 -12.67 -3.78
N ILE A 28 -31.21 -11.61 -2.96
CA ILE A 28 -30.02 -10.83 -2.63
C ILE A 28 -28.97 -11.71 -1.95
N LEU A 29 -29.38 -12.55 -0.99
CA LEU A 29 -28.46 -13.45 -0.28
C LEU A 29 -27.77 -14.43 -1.26
N VAL A 30 -28.52 -15.01 -2.20
CA VAL A 30 -27.95 -15.92 -3.21
C VAL A 30 -26.98 -15.19 -4.15
N VAL A 31 -27.33 -14.01 -4.63
CA VAL A 31 -26.45 -13.21 -5.52
C VAL A 31 -25.19 -12.77 -4.78
N SER A 32 -25.29 -12.35 -3.52
CA SER A 32 -24.14 -11.98 -2.68
C SER A 32 -23.21 -13.17 -2.42
N LEU A 33 -23.74 -14.37 -2.16
CA LEU A 33 -22.91 -15.57 -1.94
C LEU A 33 -22.18 -16.01 -3.22
N LEU A 34 -22.85 -15.93 -4.37
CA LEU A 34 -22.23 -16.24 -5.66
C LEU A 34 -21.17 -15.20 -6.05
N GLY A 35 -21.45 -13.92 -5.83
CA GLY A 35 -20.50 -12.82 -6.05
C GLY A 35 -19.27 -12.94 -5.15
N PHE A 36 -19.46 -13.23 -3.86
CA PHE A 36 -18.36 -13.42 -2.92
C PHE A 36 -17.47 -14.64 -3.28
N GLY A 37 -18.09 -15.75 -3.69
CA GLY A 37 -17.35 -16.93 -4.15
C GLY A 37 -16.53 -16.69 -5.41
N LEU A 38 -17.07 -15.92 -6.37
CA LEU A 38 -16.32 -15.52 -7.57
C LEU A 38 -15.23 -14.48 -7.25
N TYR A 39 -15.51 -13.54 -6.35
CA TYR A 39 -14.52 -12.55 -5.89
C TYR A 39 -13.30 -13.23 -5.28
N ALA A 40 -13.49 -14.23 -4.39
CA ALA A 40 -12.37 -14.97 -3.81
C ALA A 40 -11.54 -15.76 -4.84
N LEU A 41 -12.15 -16.14 -5.97
CA LEU A 41 -11.48 -16.93 -7.01
C LEU A 41 -10.67 -16.05 -7.98
N PHE A 42 -11.05 -14.78 -8.14
CA PHE A 42 -10.38 -13.81 -9.02
C PHE A 42 -9.51 -12.80 -8.26
N PHE A 43 -9.78 -12.59 -6.98
CA PHE A 43 -9.14 -11.63 -6.09
C PHE A 43 -8.67 -12.39 -4.85
N SER A 44 -7.83 -13.41 -5.07
CA SER A 44 -6.96 -13.89 -3.99
C SER A 44 -5.96 -12.77 -3.75
N PRO A 45 -5.94 -12.13 -2.56
CA PRO A 45 -4.85 -11.26 -2.22
C PRO A 45 -3.58 -12.12 -2.31
N ASP A 46 -2.61 -11.72 -3.11
CA ASP A 46 -1.26 -12.24 -2.92
C ASP A 46 -0.90 -11.84 -1.49
N GLU A 47 -0.96 -12.83 -0.59
CA GLU A 47 -0.36 -12.72 0.72
C GLU A 47 1.15 -12.72 0.46
N ASP A 48 1.65 -11.56 0.06
CA ASP A 48 3.03 -11.16 0.24
C ASP A 48 3.24 -10.94 1.75
N GLN A 49 2.98 -11.99 2.53
CA GLN A 49 3.57 -12.21 3.82
C GLN A 49 5.06 -12.36 3.52
N GLN A 50 5.73 -11.21 3.51
CA GLN A 50 7.12 -11.11 3.89
C GLN A 50 7.21 -11.73 5.29
N LYS A 51 7.39 -13.05 5.29
CA LYS A 51 7.62 -13.86 6.47
C LYS A 51 8.74 -13.15 7.23
N PRO A 52 8.54 -12.73 8.49
CA PRO A 52 9.63 -12.16 9.25
C PRO A 52 10.69 -13.25 9.35
N SER A 53 11.77 -13.07 8.59
CA SER A 53 12.99 -13.82 8.77
C SER A 53 13.50 -13.39 10.13
N LYS A 54 13.10 -14.13 11.15
CA LYS A 54 13.62 -14.01 12.50
C LYS A 54 15.10 -14.37 12.44
N VAL A 55 15.95 -13.40 12.10
CA VAL A 55 17.40 -13.52 12.27
C VAL A 55 17.66 -13.26 13.74
N SER A 56 17.43 -14.31 14.52
CA SER A 56 18.02 -14.47 15.83
C SER A 56 19.53 -14.59 15.64
N GLY A 57 20.25 -13.49 15.78
CA GLY A 57 21.70 -13.53 15.70
C GLY A 57 22.30 -12.15 15.70
N VAL A 58 22.38 -11.53 16.88
CA VAL A 58 23.41 -10.52 17.14
C VAL A 58 24.74 -11.16 16.77
N SER A 59 25.31 -10.81 15.63
CA SER A 59 26.70 -11.11 15.31
C SER A 59 27.47 -9.81 15.46
N THR A 60 27.99 -9.61 16.67
CA THR A 60 29.01 -8.60 16.96
C THR A 60 30.13 -8.74 15.93
N TYR A 61 30.26 -7.76 15.02
CA TYR A 61 31.30 -7.79 14.00
C TYR A 61 32.65 -7.48 14.67
N VAL A 62 33.44 -8.52 14.92
CA VAL A 62 34.85 -8.38 15.26
C VAL A 62 35.56 -7.98 13.97
N ILE A 63 36.02 -6.72 13.91
CA ILE A 63 36.86 -6.24 12.81
C ILE A 63 38.16 -7.06 12.85
N PRO A 64 38.50 -7.85 11.81
CA PRO A 64 39.81 -8.47 11.74
C PRO A 64 40.85 -7.36 11.48
N GLU A 65 41.84 -7.30 12.37
CA GLU A 65 42.97 -6.38 12.29
C GLU A 65 43.68 -6.58 10.94
N PHE A 66 43.67 -5.54 10.11
CA PHE A 66 44.14 -5.61 8.72
C PHE A 66 45.67 -5.63 8.69
N ASP A 67 46.26 -6.82 8.63
CA ASP A 67 47.69 -6.99 8.41
C ASP A 67 47.99 -6.76 6.92
N GLN A 68 48.49 -5.57 6.62
CA GLN A 68 48.80 -5.09 5.29
C GLN A 68 49.98 -5.88 4.69
N LYS A 69 49.69 -6.95 3.93
CA LYS A 69 50.67 -7.59 3.05
C LYS A 69 50.30 -7.43 1.59
N GLU A 70 51.12 -6.62 0.94
CA GLU A 70 51.11 -6.22 -0.46
C GLU A 70 51.43 -7.39 -1.39
N GLY A 71 50.63 -7.57 -2.45
CA GLY A 71 51.05 -8.30 -3.65
C GLY A 71 50.11 -9.38 -4.19
N ASP A 72 49.02 -8.97 -4.86
CA ASP A 72 48.54 -9.63 -6.08
C ASP A 72 47.52 -8.70 -6.76
N LYS A 73 47.86 -8.13 -7.91
CA LYS A 73 47.10 -7.03 -8.55
C LYS A 73 46.04 -7.48 -9.55
N ASP A 74 45.87 -8.78 -9.76
CA ASP A 74 45.12 -9.28 -10.91
C ASP A 74 43.93 -10.17 -10.52
N ALA A 75 43.81 -10.57 -9.24
CA ALA A 75 42.69 -11.36 -8.72
C ALA A 75 41.59 -10.53 -8.04
N SER A 76 41.82 -9.22 -7.85
CA SER A 76 40.91 -8.36 -7.10
C SER A 76 39.79 -7.76 -7.95
N VAL A 77 39.96 -7.63 -9.27
CA VAL A 77 39.01 -6.84 -10.08
C VAL A 77 37.74 -7.63 -10.40
N GLU A 78 37.83 -8.94 -10.64
CA GLU A 78 36.63 -9.76 -10.90
C GLU A 78 35.90 -10.14 -9.60
N ALA A 79 36.59 -10.20 -8.47
CA ALA A 79 35.97 -10.38 -7.14
C ALA A 79 35.28 -9.10 -6.60
N LEU A 80 35.56 -7.93 -7.18
CA LEU A 80 34.88 -6.68 -6.83
C LEU A 80 33.57 -6.46 -7.59
N LYS A 81 33.30 -7.23 -8.67
CA LYS A 81 32.01 -7.14 -9.38
C LYS A 81 30.87 -7.81 -8.62
N ASP A 82 31.12 -8.96 -8.00
CA ASP A 82 30.09 -9.70 -7.25
C ASP A 82 29.85 -9.13 -5.85
N MET A 83 30.69 -8.19 -5.38
CA MET A 83 30.40 -7.39 -4.18
C MET A 83 29.44 -6.23 -4.47
N GLN A 84 29.20 -5.88 -5.74
CA GLN A 84 28.31 -4.78 -6.12
C GLN A 84 26.83 -5.11 -5.91
N GLU A 85 26.43 -6.38 -5.71
CA GLU A 85 25.02 -6.73 -5.42
C GLU A 85 24.74 -6.96 -3.92
N GLY A 86 25.80 -7.01 -3.10
CA GLY A 86 25.69 -7.22 -1.65
C GLY A 86 26.08 -6.01 -0.79
N TRP A 87 26.70 -4.99 -1.40
CA TRP A 87 27.24 -3.82 -0.68
C TRP A 87 26.50 -2.51 -0.98
N VAL A 88 25.49 -2.50 -1.86
CA VAL A 88 24.62 -1.33 -2.05
C VAL A 88 23.50 -1.26 -1.01
N LYS A 89 23.20 -2.35 -0.30
CA LYS A 89 22.14 -2.40 0.71
C LYS A 89 22.61 -2.05 2.14
N LEU A 90 23.58 -1.15 2.25
CA LEU A 90 24.10 -0.67 3.54
C LEU A 90 23.64 0.75 3.90
N GLY A 91 22.92 1.40 3.01
CA GLY A 91 22.37 2.73 3.27
C GLY A 91 21.21 3.07 2.38
N ASP A 92 20.38 2.09 2.05
CA ASP A 92 19.03 2.20 1.48
C ASP A 92 18.28 1.04 2.15
N ARG A 93 17.80 1.31 3.37
CA ARG A 93 17.35 0.28 4.32
C ARG A 93 16.02 -0.34 3.91
N ASP A 94 15.14 0.48 3.40
CA ASP A 94 13.77 0.16 3.00
C ASP A 94 13.68 -0.22 1.50
N GLY A 95 14.65 0.19 0.69
CA GLY A 95 14.79 -0.22 -0.71
C GLY A 95 13.97 0.62 -1.69
N ASP A 96 13.67 1.87 -1.35
CA ASP A 96 12.79 2.75 -2.13
C ASP A 96 13.53 3.51 -3.26
N GLY A 97 14.87 3.52 -3.20
CA GLY A 97 15.75 4.17 -4.16
C GLY A 97 16.43 5.45 -3.65
N LEU A 98 16.15 5.88 -2.42
CA LEU A 98 16.91 6.89 -1.68
C LEU A 98 17.88 6.22 -0.73
N SER A 99 18.99 6.90 -0.44
CA SER A 99 19.87 6.46 0.63
C SER A 99 19.38 6.95 2.00
N ASP A 100 19.66 6.19 3.07
CA ASP A 100 19.36 6.57 4.47
C ASP A 100 19.81 8.01 4.79
N GLN A 101 20.90 8.48 4.17
CA GLN A 101 21.38 9.85 4.36
C GLN A 101 20.51 10.86 3.61
N GLU A 102 20.14 10.57 2.36
CA GLU A 102 19.24 11.44 1.57
C GLU A 102 17.88 11.56 2.26
N GLU A 103 17.36 10.46 2.80
CA GLU A 103 16.11 10.44 3.56
C GLU A 103 16.18 11.29 4.83
N LEU A 104 17.29 11.19 5.59
CA LEU A 104 17.53 12.07 6.74
C LEU A 104 17.65 13.56 6.35
N GLU A 105 18.12 13.86 5.14
CA GLU A 105 18.21 15.23 4.63
C GLU A 105 16.85 15.76 4.15
N LEU A 106 16.00 14.90 3.60
CA LEU A 106 14.63 15.19 3.17
C LEU A 106 13.64 15.23 4.35
N GLY A 107 13.95 14.54 5.43
CA GLY A 107 13.10 14.39 6.61
C GLY A 107 12.14 13.20 6.54
N THR A 108 12.33 12.31 5.56
CA THR A 108 11.62 11.03 5.43
C THR A 108 12.17 9.98 6.40
N ASP A 109 11.49 8.85 6.55
CA ASP A 109 11.88 7.78 7.48
C ASP A 109 12.69 6.70 6.76
N PRO A 110 13.99 6.51 7.08
CA PRO A 110 14.85 5.52 6.43
C PRO A 110 14.41 4.06 6.55
N ASP A 111 13.41 3.78 7.37
CA ASP A 111 12.85 2.44 7.52
C ASP A 111 11.49 2.28 6.78
N LEU A 112 11.00 3.30 6.07
CA LEU A 112 9.70 3.33 5.38
C LEU A 112 9.82 3.81 3.93
N GLN A 113 9.37 2.96 3.00
CA GLN A 113 9.35 3.30 1.57
C GLN A 113 8.43 4.46 1.22
N ASP A 114 7.44 4.74 2.06
CA ASP A 114 6.36 5.71 1.83
C ASP A 114 6.14 6.43 3.17
N SER A 115 6.69 7.64 3.27
CA SER A 115 6.74 8.40 4.52
C SER A 115 5.44 9.12 4.84
N ASP A 116 4.65 9.48 3.85
CA ASP A 116 3.38 10.21 4.03
C ASP A 116 2.13 9.31 3.93
N GLY A 117 2.29 8.09 3.44
CA GLY A 117 1.29 7.04 3.39
C GLY A 117 0.33 7.12 2.21
N ASP A 118 0.70 7.79 1.11
CA ASP A 118 -0.14 7.95 -0.07
C ASP A 118 -0.02 6.80 -1.11
N MET A 119 0.83 5.81 -0.82
CA MET A 119 1.19 4.65 -1.66
C MET A 119 2.22 4.93 -2.77
N LEU A 120 2.80 6.12 -2.82
CA LEU A 120 3.94 6.46 -3.66
C LEU A 120 5.20 6.39 -2.79
N ALA A 121 6.28 5.80 -3.33
CA ALA A 121 7.50 5.68 -2.54
C ALA A 121 8.30 7.00 -2.56
N ASP A 122 8.99 7.35 -1.47
CA ASP A 122 9.66 8.65 -1.32
C ASP A 122 10.64 8.91 -2.49
N GLY A 123 11.41 7.89 -2.89
CA GLY A 123 12.30 7.96 -4.06
C GLY A 123 11.58 8.16 -5.39
N GLN A 124 10.35 7.65 -5.54
CA GLN A 124 9.51 7.90 -6.71
C GLN A 124 8.95 9.31 -6.71
N GLU A 125 8.62 9.85 -5.54
CA GLU A 125 8.11 11.21 -5.37
C GLU A 125 9.17 12.24 -5.73
N ILE A 126 10.39 12.07 -5.23
CA ILE A 126 11.53 12.91 -5.62
C ILE A 126 11.78 12.85 -7.14
N ALA A 127 11.60 11.69 -7.77
CA ALA A 127 11.75 11.56 -9.22
C ALA A 127 10.61 12.25 -10.01
N LYS A 128 9.40 12.33 -9.45
CA LYS A 128 8.25 13.05 -10.03
C LYS A 128 8.27 14.55 -9.73
N GLY A 129 8.95 14.97 -8.67
CA GLY A 129 8.96 16.34 -8.17
C GLY A 129 7.86 16.65 -7.16
N THR A 130 7.27 15.62 -6.54
CA THR A 130 6.31 15.74 -5.43
C THR A 130 7.05 15.77 -4.08
N ASP A 131 6.36 16.15 -3.01
CA ASP A 131 6.89 16.24 -1.65
C ASP A 131 6.64 14.92 -0.89
N PRO A 132 7.68 14.13 -0.55
CA PRO A 132 7.51 12.82 0.10
C PRO A 132 7.00 12.87 1.55
N LEU A 133 6.76 14.08 2.07
CA LEU A 133 6.14 14.29 3.37
C LEU A 133 4.68 14.76 3.25
N HIS A 134 4.15 14.84 2.03
CA HIS A 134 2.82 15.35 1.79
C HIS A 134 2.07 14.63 0.68
N SER A 135 1.08 13.83 1.10
CA SER A 135 0.29 12.97 0.23
C SER A 135 -0.44 13.65 -0.94
N ASP A 136 -0.48 14.98 -0.95
CA ASP A 136 -1.14 15.85 -1.93
C ASP A 136 -0.32 17.14 -2.03
N THR A 137 0.81 17.06 -2.73
CA THR A 137 1.85 18.10 -2.77
C THR A 137 1.31 19.51 -3.08
N ASP A 138 0.33 19.61 -3.98
CA ASP A 138 -0.20 20.88 -4.45
C ASP A 138 -1.52 21.31 -3.77
N GLY A 139 -2.11 20.42 -2.98
CA GLY A 139 -3.26 20.67 -2.13
C GLY A 139 -4.56 20.81 -2.91
N ASP A 140 -4.66 20.21 -4.10
CA ASP A 140 -5.86 20.26 -4.94
C ASP A 140 -6.94 19.23 -4.53
N GLY A 141 -6.59 18.31 -3.62
CA GLY A 141 -7.44 17.25 -3.09
C GLY A 141 -7.29 15.90 -3.81
N ILE A 142 -6.32 15.75 -4.70
CA ILE A 142 -5.93 14.51 -5.37
C ILE A 142 -4.56 14.09 -4.85
N SER A 143 -4.43 12.86 -4.34
CA SER A 143 -3.12 12.40 -3.85
C SER A 143 -2.12 12.19 -4.99
N ASP A 144 -0.83 12.38 -4.71
CA ASP A 144 0.27 12.31 -5.69
C ASP A 144 0.39 10.94 -6.37
N TRP A 145 -0.04 9.87 -5.71
CA TRP A 145 -0.23 8.56 -6.33
C TRP A 145 -1.20 8.58 -7.52
N ASN A 146 -2.30 9.34 -7.39
CA ASN A 146 -3.40 9.38 -8.36
C ASN A 146 -3.43 10.66 -9.21
N ASP A 147 -2.58 11.64 -8.91
CA ASP A 147 -2.41 12.84 -9.69
C ASP A 147 -1.57 12.57 -10.95
N LYS A 148 -2.03 13.12 -12.09
CA LYS A 148 -1.37 13.01 -13.39
C LYS A 148 -0.50 14.20 -13.71
N ASP A 149 -0.70 15.31 -12.99
CA ASP A 149 0.02 16.54 -13.22
C ASP A 149 1.29 16.61 -12.34
N ASN A 150 1.52 15.59 -11.50
CA ASN A 150 2.70 15.42 -10.62
C ASN A 150 2.85 16.59 -9.63
N GLY A 151 1.77 17.01 -8.98
CA GLY A 151 1.79 18.13 -8.03
C GLY A 151 1.98 19.50 -8.69
N VAL A 152 1.61 19.63 -9.97
CA VAL A 152 1.62 20.92 -10.68
C VAL A 152 0.27 21.59 -10.51
N ILE A 153 0.25 22.71 -9.78
CA ILE A 153 -0.93 23.59 -9.69
C ILE A 153 -1.37 24.02 -11.10
N ILE A 154 -2.48 23.46 -11.55
CA ILE A 154 -3.18 23.87 -12.77
C ILE A 154 -4.19 24.97 -12.44
N GLU A 155 -3.74 26.24 -12.52
CA GLU A 155 -4.59 27.45 -12.43
C GLU A 155 -5.54 27.65 -13.63
#